data_AF-A0A1L9BTE9-F1
#
_entry.id   AF-A0A1L9BTE9-F1
#
_cell.length_a   1.000
_cell.length_b   1.000
_cell.length_c   1.000
_cell.angle_alpha   90.00
_cell.angle_beta   90.00
_cell.angle_gamma   90.00
#
_symmetry.space_group_name_H-M   'P 1'
#
loop_
_entity.id
_entity.type
_entity.pdbx_description
1 polymer ?
#
loop_
_entity_poly.entity_id
_entity_poly.type
_entity_poly.pdbx_seq_one_letter_code
_entity_poly.pdbx_strand_id
1 'polypeptide(L)'
;MNCPGCGAEYVVPQDAIPAAGREVECSRCERVWQAQRPKDPSRPLDLAHFTAPSARDDDDAAAPPPLRPASKRLSPDILDILRDEVEHERRLREAEGDPDAPRPAMPAGGMTDNDWPATTVTMPAQDATPSGGRPTTQTVIRHLPPRPPAAQPKPAPQRPRPAAQPAVPEPVAVAPVDDAAPQPGTRRGYGTGFGISMLVTAALLALYMATPMMAAKGLPMADQLTGLRAEVDQARQWLSATLIDR
;
A
#
# COMPACT_ATOMS: atom_id res chain seq x y z
N MET A 1 13.93 2.94 -3.38
CA MET A 1 13.93 4.21 -4.15
C MET A 1 12.54 4.43 -4.71
N ASN A 2 12.06 5.67 -4.78
CA ASN A 2 10.64 5.95 -5.04
C ASN A 2 10.48 6.75 -6.34
N CYS A 3 9.49 6.39 -7.15
CA CYS A 3 9.19 7.08 -8.40
C CYS A 3 8.61 8.49 -8.10
N PRO A 4 9.15 9.58 -8.67
CA PRO A 4 8.65 10.93 -8.46
C PRO A 4 7.33 11.24 -9.16
N GLY A 5 6.78 10.30 -9.96
CA GLY A 5 5.49 10.47 -10.64
C GLY A 5 4.33 9.87 -9.86
N CYS A 6 4.40 8.57 -9.58
CA CYS A 6 3.31 7.82 -8.96
C CYS A 6 3.60 7.34 -7.54
N GLY A 7 4.80 7.61 -7.00
CA GLY A 7 5.19 7.20 -5.65
C GLY A 7 5.52 5.71 -5.49
N ALA A 8 5.54 4.92 -6.57
CA ALA A 8 5.89 3.51 -6.51
C ALA A 8 7.29 3.28 -5.91
N GLU A 9 7.40 2.27 -5.05
CA GLU A 9 8.66 1.89 -4.39
C GLU A 9 9.36 0.76 -5.16
N TYR A 10 10.66 0.92 -5.35
CA TYR A 10 11.53 -0.04 -6.02
C TYR A 10 12.73 -0.39 -5.14
N VAL A 11 12.95 -1.68 -4.94
CA VAL A 11 14.15 -2.21 -4.29
C VAL A 11 15.10 -2.64 -5.40
N VAL A 12 16.20 -1.92 -5.55
CA VAL A 12 17.23 -2.20 -6.55
C VAL A 12 18.53 -2.46 -5.80
N PRO A 13 19.25 -3.55 -6.10
CA PRO A 13 20.58 -3.81 -5.55
C PRO A 13 21.52 -2.61 -5.75
N GLN A 14 22.35 -2.30 -4.76
CA GLN A 14 23.16 -1.08 -4.83
C GLN A 14 24.16 -1.10 -5.99
N ASP A 15 24.69 -2.26 -6.35
CA ASP A 15 25.60 -2.53 -7.47
C ASP A 15 24.96 -2.27 -8.84
N ALA A 16 23.64 -2.37 -8.97
CA ALA A 16 22.93 -2.14 -10.23
C ALA A 16 22.83 -0.64 -10.62
N ILE A 17 23.14 0.29 -9.70
CA ILE A 17 23.29 1.72 -9.97
C ILE A 17 24.76 2.11 -9.77
N PRO A 18 25.47 2.51 -10.85
CA PRO A 18 26.85 2.97 -10.74
C PRO A 18 26.93 4.31 -9.99
N ALA A 19 28.11 4.64 -9.46
CA ALA A 19 28.34 5.88 -8.70
C ALA A 19 28.04 7.16 -9.52
N ALA A 20 28.15 7.09 -10.85
CA ALA A 20 27.78 8.17 -11.77
C ALA A 20 26.25 8.38 -11.90
N GLY A 21 25.44 7.48 -11.34
CA GLY A 21 24.00 7.41 -11.56
C GLY A 21 23.63 6.59 -12.81
N ARG A 22 22.36 6.20 -12.90
CA ARG A 22 21.78 5.52 -14.05
C ARG A 22 20.35 6.00 -14.29
N GLU A 23 20.01 6.11 -15.56
CA GLU A 23 18.65 6.38 -15.99
C GLU A 23 17.77 5.15 -15.80
N VAL A 24 16.63 5.33 -15.11
CA VAL A 24 15.66 4.28 -14.81
C VAL A 24 14.26 4.72 -15.22
N GLU A 25 13.44 3.77 -15.65
CA GLU A 25 12.07 4.00 -16.11
C GLU A 25 11.06 3.32 -15.16
N CYS A 26 9.98 4.04 -14.83
CA CYS A 26 8.93 3.51 -13.97
C CYS A 26 8.01 2.58 -14.76
N SER A 27 7.93 1.31 -14.37
CA SER A 27 7.00 0.34 -14.98
C SER A 27 5.51 0.69 -14.81
N ARG A 28 5.16 1.61 -13.89
CA ARG A 28 3.77 1.98 -13.61
C ARG A 28 3.30 3.25 -14.33
N CYS A 29 4.19 4.23 -14.50
CA CYS A 29 3.82 5.53 -15.08
C CYS A 29 4.79 6.01 -16.16
N GLU A 30 5.69 5.15 -16.62
CA GLU A 30 6.65 5.35 -17.73
C GLU A 30 7.56 6.58 -17.55
N ARG A 31 7.63 7.11 -16.32
CA ARG A 31 8.48 8.25 -16.01
C ARG A 31 9.92 7.78 -15.93
N VAL A 32 10.78 8.48 -16.65
CA VAL A 32 12.22 8.28 -16.64
C VAL A 32 12.87 9.27 -15.67
N TRP A 33 13.76 8.81 -14.79
CA TRP A 33 14.53 9.67 -13.91
C TRP A 33 15.95 9.12 -13.68
N GLN A 34 16.85 9.98 -13.18
CA GLN A 34 18.21 9.59 -12.83
C GLN A 34 18.24 9.05 -11.41
N ALA A 35 18.46 7.74 -11.27
CA ALA A 35 18.68 7.11 -9.97
C ALA A 35 20.15 7.24 -9.58
N GLN A 36 20.39 7.66 -8.34
CA GLN A 36 21.72 7.86 -7.79
C GLN A 36 21.88 6.99 -6.54
N ARG A 37 23.06 6.37 -6.39
CA ARG A 37 23.42 5.71 -5.13
C ARG A 37 23.66 6.79 -4.06
N PRO A 38 23.25 6.57 -2.80
CA PRO A 38 23.72 7.39 -1.69
C PRO A 38 25.26 7.46 -1.70
N LYS A 39 25.82 8.67 -1.53
CA LYS A 39 27.29 8.88 -1.52
C LYS A 39 28.01 8.06 -0.45
N ASP A 40 27.31 7.77 0.65
CA ASP A 40 27.81 6.94 1.74
C ASP A 40 26.68 6.00 2.19
N PRO A 41 26.66 4.73 1.74
CA PRO A 41 25.64 3.77 2.14
C PRO A 41 25.83 3.26 3.59
N SER A 42 27.02 3.47 4.15
CA SER A 42 27.44 3.07 5.50
C SER A 42 27.17 4.16 6.54
N ARG A 43 26.98 5.41 6.11
CA ARG A 43 26.58 6.49 7.01
C ARG A 43 25.19 6.17 7.58
N PRO A 44 25.04 6.15 8.92
CA PRO A 44 23.73 6.03 9.54
C PRO A 44 22.83 7.16 9.02
N LEU A 45 21.59 6.83 8.64
CA LEU A 45 20.61 7.87 8.35
C LEU A 45 20.49 8.77 9.59
N ASP A 46 20.74 10.06 9.40
CA ASP A 46 20.57 11.06 10.44
C ASP A 46 19.06 11.36 10.60
N LEU A 47 18.38 10.45 11.30
CA LEU A 47 16.96 10.58 11.65
C LEU A 47 16.70 11.76 12.59
N ALA A 48 17.73 12.22 13.32
CA ALA A 48 17.63 13.40 14.17
C ALA A 48 17.41 14.66 13.34
N HIS A 49 17.99 14.75 12.13
CA HIS A 49 17.76 15.87 11.22
C HIS A 49 16.28 16.05 10.80
N PHE A 50 15.52 14.95 10.68
CA PHE A 50 14.09 14.99 10.31
C PHE A 50 13.16 15.29 11.49
N THR A 51 13.65 15.13 12.71
CA THR A 51 12.87 15.32 13.95
C THR A 51 13.27 16.57 14.72
N ALA A 52 14.45 17.13 14.43
CA ALA A 52 14.85 18.44 14.89
C ALA A 52 14.01 19.52 14.17
N PRO A 53 13.40 20.46 14.91
CA PRO A 53 12.94 21.69 14.29
C PRO A 53 14.14 22.33 13.59
N SER A 54 14.01 22.67 12.31
CA SER A 54 15.03 23.46 11.62
C SER A 54 15.19 24.76 12.41
N ALA A 55 16.29 24.88 13.14
CA ALA A 55 16.70 26.12 13.75
C ALA A 55 16.89 27.11 12.60
N ARG A 56 15.90 27.97 12.40
CA ARG A 56 16.08 29.18 11.61
C ARG A 56 17.00 30.07 12.42
N ASP A 57 18.00 30.65 11.76
CA ASP A 57 18.90 31.65 12.32
C ASP A 57 18.13 32.96 12.57
N ASP A 58 17.13 32.91 13.44
CA ASP A 58 16.51 34.07 14.05
C ASP A 58 17.03 34.11 15.50
N ASP A 59 17.84 35.13 15.82
CA ASP A 59 18.53 35.40 17.08
C ASP A 59 17.58 35.68 18.29
N ASP A 60 16.46 34.98 18.37
CA ASP A 60 15.57 34.95 19.54
C ASP A 60 15.33 33.48 19.93
N ALA A 61 16.34 32.88 20.56
CA ALA A 61 16.32 31.52 21.07
C ALA A 61 15.37 31.39 22.28
N ALA A 62 14.06 31.46 22.05
CA ALA A 62 13.07 30.92 22.97
C ALA A 62 13.24 29.39 23.01
N ALA A 63 13.44 28.85 24.22
CA ALA A 63 13.59 27.42 24.44
C ALA A 63 12.42 26.66 23.75
N PRO A 64 12.71 25.57 23.02
CA PRO A 64 11.66 24.80 22.36
C PRO A 64 10.62 24.36 23.41
N PRO A 65 9.31 24.47 23.11
CA PRO A 65 8.28 24.04 24.04
C PRO A 65 8.50 22.56 24.40
N PRO A 66 8.27 22.15 25.66
CA PRO A 66 8.47 20.76 26.06
C PRO A 66 7.65 19.86 25.14
N LEU A 67 8.29 18.83 24.60
CA LEU A 67 7.63 17.81 23.78
C LEU A 67 6.42 17.30 24.55
N ARG A 68 5.26 17.26 23.87
CA ARG A 68 4.05 16.72 24.47
C ARG A 68 4.36 15.28 24.94
N PRO A 69 4.02 14.90 26.17
CA PRO A 69 4.24 13.54 26.64
C PRO A 69 3.57 12.57 25.64
N ALA A 70 4.25 11.48 25.28
CA ALA A 70 3.73 10.47 24.35
C ALA A 70 2.37 9.97 24.86
N SER A 71 1.28 10.56 24.34
CA SER A 71 -0.01 10.58 25.02
C SER A 71 -0.93 9.45 24.60
N LYS A 72 -0.37 8.27 24.39
CA LYS A 72 -1.09 7.02 24.56
C LYS A 72 -0.26 6.12 25.45
N ARG A 73 -0.42 6.32 26.77
CA ARG A 73 -0.23 5.22 27.71
C ARG A 73 -1.05 4.06 27.15
N LEU A 74 -0.40 2.93 26.81
CA LEU A 74 -1.13 1.74 26.37
C LEU A 74 -2.17 1.40 27.45
N SER A 75 -3.33 0.88 27.03
CA SER A 75 -4.35 0.49 28.00
C SER A 75 -3.79 -0.56 28.96
N PRO A 76 -4.25 -0.60 30.21
CA PRO A 76 -3.79 -1.57 31.21
C PRO A 76 -3.85 -3.01 30.66
N ASP A 77 -4.92 -3.37 29.95
CA ASP A 77 -5.10 -4.67 29.32
C ASP A 77 -3.98 -5.03 28.34
N ILE A 78 -3.50 -4.08 27.53
CA ILE A 78 -2.40 -4.34 26.58
C ILE A 78 -1.08 -4.49 27.34
N LEU A 79 -0.89 -3.75 28.42
CA LEU A 79 0.31 -3.90 29.26
C LEU A 79 0.33 -5.28 29.93
N ASP A 80 -0.82 -5.81 30.32
CA ASP A 80 -0.93 -7.15 30.89
C ASP A 80 -0.63 -8.23 29.84
N ILE A 81 -1.20 -8.12 28.64
CA ILE A 81 -0.87 -9.02 27.52
C ILE A 81 0.64 -9.01 27.23
N LEU A 82 1.27 -7.83 27.19
CA LEU A 82 2.70 -7.73 26.91
C LEU A 82 3.57 -8.31 28.05
N ARG A 83 3.12 -8.23 29.30
CA ARG A 83 3.81 -8.88 30.43
C ARG A 83 3.69 -10.40 30.35
N ASP A 84 2.50 -10.90 30.03
CA ASP A 84 2.24 -12.33 29.88
C ASP A 84 3.08 -12.92 28.73
N GLU A 85 3.21 -12.20 27.61
CA GLU A 85 4.03 -12.61 26.48
C GLU A 85 5.52 -12.65 26.83
N VAL A 86 6.02 -11.64 27.57
CA VAL A 86 7.41 -11.62 28.03
C VAL A 86 7.69 -12.79 28.97
N GLU A 87 6.78 -13.10 29.88
CA GLU A 87 6.92 -14.25 30.79
C GLU A 87 6.83 -15.58 30.01
N HIS A 88 5.97 -15.65 28.99
CA HIS A 88 5.86 -16.81 28.12
C HIS A 88 7.17 -17.07 27.34
N GLU A 89 7.73 -16.04 26.69
CA GLU A 89 9.00 -16.14 25.99
C GLU A 89 10.14 -16.50 26.94
N ARG A 90 10.17 -15.96 28.17
CA ARG A 90 11.17 -16.33 29.18
C ARG A 90 11.11 -17.82 29.51
N ARG A 91 9.90 -18.37 29.74
CA ARG A 91 9.72 -19.81 30.00
C ARG A 91 10.16 -20.67 28.81
N LEU A 92 9.87 -20.24 27.57
CA LEU A 92 10.32 -20.94 26.37
C LEU A 92 11.85 -20.98 26.28
N ARG A 93 12.52 -19.85 26.55
CA ARG A 93 13.98 -19.75 26.54
C ARG A 93 14.64 -20.60 27.64
N GLU A 94 14.06 -20.62 28.83
CA GLU A 94 14.52 -21.50 29.91
C GLU A 94 14.38 -22.98 29.53
N ALA A 95 13.27 -23.37 28.91
CA ALA A 95 13.05 -24.74 28.44
C ALA A 95 13.96 -25.14 27.25
N GLU A 96 14.31 -24.20 26.36
CA GLU A 96 15.26 -24.44 25.27
C GLU A 96 16.70 -24.62 25.81
N GLY A 97 17.04 -23.92 26.89
CA GLY A 97 18.32 -24.04 27.59
C GLY A 97 18.45 -25.27 28.48
N ASP A 98 17.33 -25.89 28.88
CA ASP A 98 17.31 -27.11 29.69
C ASP A 98 17.55 -28.36 28.81
N PRO A 99 18.68 -29.08 28.99
CA PRO A 99 18.99 -30.27 28.20
C PRO A 99 18.04 -31.45 28.46
N ASP A 100 17.33 -31.46 29.59
CA ASP A 100 16.41 -32.54 30.00
C ASP A 100 14.94 -32.21 29.70
N ALA A 101 14.65 -31.01 29.16
CA ALA A 101 13.30 -30.64 28.79
C ALA A 101 12.77 -31.51 27.63
N PRO A 102 11.48 -31.92 27.65
CA PRO A 102 10.86 -32.66 26.55
C PRO A 102 10.93 -31.84 25.26
N ARG A 103 11.88 -32.16 24.38
CA ARG A 103 11.88 -31.58 23.03
C ARG A 103 10.68 -32.10 22.26
N PRO A 104 9.90 -31.23 21.59
CA PRO A 104 8.95 -31.70 20.60
C PRO A 104 9.73 -32.55 19.60
N ALA A 105 9.34 -33.82 19.48
CA ALA A 105 9.95 -34.74 18.53
C ALA A 105 9.65 -34.18 17.13
N MET A 106 10.67 -33.62 16.48
CA MET A 106 10.59 -33.26 15.07
C MET A 106 10.31 -34.57 14.32
N PRO A 107 9.25 -34.65 13.49
CA PRO A 107 8.98 -35.85 12.71
C PRO A 107 10.21 -36.15 11.85
N ALA A 108 10.82 -37.32 12.06
CA ALA A 108 12.00 -37.79 11.32
C ALA A 108 11.65 -38.27 9.89
N GLY A 109 10.75 -37.55 9.21
CA GLY A 109 10.43 -37.74 7.80
C GLY A 109 10.96 -36.54 7.03
N GLY A 110 11.73 -36.77 5.97
CA GLY A 110 12.35 -35.73 5.16
C GLY A 110 11.33 -34.72 4.63
N MET A 111 11.18 -33.61 5.36
CA MET A 111 10.48 -32.42 4.90
C MET A 111 11.39 -31.76 3.86
N THR A 112 11.04 -31.87 2.57
CA THR A 112 11.67 -30.99 1.58
C THR A 112 11.26 -29.55 1.88
N ASP A 113 12.11 -28.57 1.55
CA ASP A 113 11.90 -27.12 1.79
C ASP A 113 10.55 -26.57 1.25
N ASN A 114 9.82 -27.37 0.46
CA ASN A 114 8.49 -27.06 -0.08
C ASN A 114 7.30 -27.40 0.84
N ASP A 115 7.51 -28.10 1.96
CA ASP A 115 6.41 -28.57 2.83
C ASP A 115 6.29 -27.77 4.13
N TRP A 116 6.86 -26.56 4.21
CA TRP A 116 6.51 -25.64 5.29
C TRP A 116 4.99 -25.41 5.26
N PRO A 117 4.24 -25.56 6.39
CA PRO A 117 2.79 -25.39 6.37
C PRO A 117 2.45 -23.90 6.26
N ALA A 118 2.65 -23.34 5.08
CA ALA A 118 1.91 -22.19 4.63
C ALA A 118 0.44 -22.64 4.62
N THR A 119 -0.39 -21.94 5.39
CA THR A 119 -1.84 -22.07 5.37
C THR A 119 -2.36 -21.69 3.98
N THR A 120 -2.22 -22.60 3.03
CA THR A 120 -2.73 -22.48 1.67
C THR A 120 -3.41 -23.78 1.33
N VAL A 121 -4.71 -23.67 1.03
CA VAL A 121 -5.60 -24.74 0.57
C VAL A 121 -4.89 -25.58 -0.50
N THR A 122 -4.66 -26.86 -0.21
CA THR A 122 -4.15 -27.83 -1.18
C THR A 122 -5.25 -28.14 -2.19
N MET A 123 -5.10 -27.63 -3.42
CA MET A 123 -5.78 -28.18 -4.59
C MET A 123 -5.13 -29.52 -4.97
N PRO A 124 -5.88 -30.55 -5.39
CA PRO A 124 -5.31 -31.84 -5.74
C PRO A 124 -4.43 -31.72 -6.99
N ALA A 125 -3.20 -32.21 -6.88
CA ALA A 125 -2.24 -32.30 -7.97
C ALA A 125 -2.73 -33.28 -9.04
N GLN A 126 -2.72 -32.85 -10.31
CA GLN A 126 -2.95 -33.73 -11.46
C GLN A 126 -1.62 -34.36 -11.89
N ASP A 127 -1.65 -35.66 -12.12
CA ASP A 127 -0.51 -36.49 -12.52
C ASP A 127 0.16 -35.97 -13.80
N ALA A 128 1.42 -35.56 -13.70
CA ALA A 128 2.27 -35.22 -14.84
C ALA A 128 3.25 -36.35 -15.14
N THR A 129 3.03 -37.05 -16.25
CA THR A 129 3.97 -38.01 -16.84
C THR A 129 5.32 -37.36 -17.19
N PRO A 130 6.47 -38.01 -16.91
CA PRO A 130 7.78 -37.44 -17.20
C PRO A 130 8.17 -37.70 -18.65
N SER A 131 8.26 -36.66 -19.48
CA SER A 131 8.91 -36.73 -20.77
C SER A 131 10.24 -35.99 -20.70
N GLY A 132 11.32 -36.76 -20.81
CA GLY A 132 12.69 -36.26 -20.83
C GLY A 132 13.01 -35.52 -22.11
N GLY A 133 13.87 -34.51 -22.00
CA GLY A 133 14.42 -33.82 -23.15
C GLY A 133 15.04 -32.48 -22.79
N ARG A 134 16.31 -32.50 -22.36
CA ARG A 134 17.18 -31.33 -22.52
C ARG A 134 17.70 -31.37 -23.96
N PRO A 135 17.63 -30.26 -24.71
CA PRO A 135 18.88 -29.59 -24.98
C PRO A 135 18.81 -28.06 -24.86
N THR A 136 19.94 -27.55 -24.43
CA THR A 136 20.42 -26.17 -24.53
C THR A 136 20.36 -25.61 -25.95
N THR A 137 19.80 -24.40 -26.15
CA THR A 137 20.35 -23.40 -27.08
C THR A 137 19.82 -21.99 -26.80
N GLN A 138 20.73 -21.15 -26.31
CA GLN A 138 21.06 -19.79 -26.77
C GLN A 138 19.94 -18.74 -26.93
N THR A 139 19.98 -17.78 -26.01
CA THR A 139 19.40 -16.45 -26.10
C THR A 139 19.84 -15.75 -27.39
N VAL A 140 18.94 -15.63 -28.37
CA VAL A 140 19.12 -14.73 -29.51
C VAL A 140 18.71 -13.32 -29.05
N ILE A 141 19.70 -12.47 -28.80
CA ILE A 141 19.52 -11.03 -28.71
C ILE A 141 19.07 -10.56 -30.10
N ARG A 142 17.81 -10.12 -30.24
CA ARG A 142 17.38 -9.42 -31.45
C ARG A 142 18.05 -8.05 -31.48
N HIS A 143 19.00 -7.87 -32.39
CA HIS A 143 19.52 -6.56 -32.75
C HIS A 143 18.38 -5.72 -33.37
N LEU A 144 18.06 -4.59 -32.74
CA LEU A 144 17.15 -3.59 -33.25
C LEU A 144 17.85 -2.82 -34.41
N PRO A 145 17.19 -2.54 -35.54
CA PRO A 145 17.82 -1.84 -36.66
C PRO A 145 18.23 -0.39 -36.30
N PRO A 146 19.26 0.17 -36.97
CA PRO A 146 19.77 1.50 -36.68
C PRO A 146 18.73 2.60 -36.97
N ARG A 147 18.59 3.52 -36.02
CA ARG A 147 17.70 4.69 -36.06
C ARG A 147 18.16 5.69 -37.14
N PRO A 148 17.27 6.21 -38.01
CA PRO A 148 17.62 7.27 -38.96
C PRO A 148 17.98 8.59 -38.25
N PRO A 149 18.80 9.45 -38.89
CA PRO A 149 19.37 10.65 -38.28
C PRO A 149 18.32 11.73 -37.95
N ALA A 150 18.67 12.53 -36.93
CA ALA A 150 17.86 13.50 -36.23
C ALA A 150 17.06 14.47 -37.13
N ALA A 151 15.76 14.58 -36.85
CA ALA A 151 14.95 15.71 -37.26
C ALA A 151 15.38 16.97 -36.47
N GLN A 152 15.53 18.08 -37.17
CA GLN A 152 16.02 19.36 -36.66
C GLN A 152 15.10 19.93 -35.55
N PRO A 153 15.65 20.67 -34.57
CA PRO A 153 14.87 21.26 -33.50
C PRO A 153 13.92 22.35 -34.02
N LYS A 154 12.63 22.19 -33.72
CA LYS A 154 11.58 23.20 -33.93
C LYS A 154 11.86 24.43 -33.03
N PRO A 155 11.60 25.67 -33.49
CA PRO A 155 11.83 26.88 -32.69
C PRO A 155 10.98 26.88 -31.41
N ALA A 156 11.59 27.27 -30.29
CA ALA A 156 10.92 27.41 -29.00
C ALA A 156 9.77 28.43 -29.07
N PRO A 157 8.61 28.16 -28.44
CA PRO A 157 7.56 29.17 -28.29
C PRO A 157 8.06 30.30 -27.38
N GLN A 158 7.89 31.53 -27.86
CA GLN A 158 8.29 32.75 -27.16
C GLN A 158 7.52 32.89 -25.85
N ARG A 159 8.24 33.15 -24.76
CA ARG A 159 7.69 33.48 -23.44
C ARG A 159 6.91 34.81 -23.55
N PRO A 160 5.63 34.88 -23.13
CA PRO A 160 4.90 36.14 -23.10
C PRO A 160 5.59 37.13 -22.15
N ARG A 161 5.77 38.35 -22.65
CA ARG A 161 6.27 39.52 -21.92
C ARG A 161 5.32 39.84 -20.76
N PRO A 162 5.79 40.19 -19.56
CA PRO A 162 4.92 40.59 -18.46
C PRO A 162 4.15 41.86 -18.86
N ALA A 163 2.82 41.77 -18.86
CA ALA A 163 1.97 42.95 -18.95
C ALA A 163 2.13 43.78 -17.66
N ALA A 164 2.17 45.10 -17.82
CA ALA A 164 2.22 46.06 -16.73
C ALA A 164 1.04 45.85 -15.78
N GLN A 165 1.33 45.76 -14.48
CA GLN A 165 0.32 45.70 -13.42
C GLN A 165 -0.37 47.07 -13.30
N PRO A 166 -1.71 47.13 -13.23
CA PRO A 166 -2.42 48.35 -12.85
C PRO A 166 -2.14 48.71 -11.39
N ALA A 167 -2.16 50.01 -11.10
CA ALA A 167 -1.85 50.63 -9.82
C ALA A 167 -2.67 50.09 -8.64
N VAL A 168 -1.99 49.99 -7.50
CA VAL A 168 -2.52 49.66 -6.17
C VAL A 168 -3.46 50.77 -5.68
N PRO A 169 -4.71 50.48 -5.26
CA PRO A 169 -5.49 51.43 -4.47
C PRO A 169 -5.10 51.39 -2.98
N GLU A 170 -5.11 52.56 -2.35
CA GLU A 170 -4.76 52.82 -0.94
C GLU A 170 -5.49 51.91 0.07
N PRO A 171 -4.87 51.64 1.24
CA PRO A 171 -5.46 50.81 2.27
C PRO A 171 -6.58 51.56 3.03
N VAL A 172 -7.81 51.08 2.87
CA VAL A 172 -8.94 51.45 3.74
C VAL A 172 -8.78 50.74 5.07
N ALA A 173 -8.86 51.50 6.17
CA ALA A 173 -8.77 51.00 7.53
C ALA A 173 -9.89 49.98 7.83
N VAL A 174 -9.51 48.79 8.28
CA VAL A 174 -10.44 47.73 8.72
C VAL A 174 -10.66 47.88 10.23
N ALA A 175 -11.92 48.00 10.64
CA ALA A 175 -12.35 48.03 12.04
C ALA A 175 -12.05 46.69 12.75
N PRO A 176 -11.86 46.67 14.08
CA PRO A 176 -11.50 45.46 14.80
C PRO A 176 -12.68 44.49 14.82
N VAL A 177 -12.45 43.25 14.38
CA VAL A 177 -13.42 42.15 14.47
C VAL A 177 -13.20 41.49 15.83
N ASP A 178 -14.24 41.45 16.66
CA ASP A 178 -14.25 40.77 17.95
C ASP A 178 -13.88 39.28 17.80
N ASP A 179 -12.87 38.84 18.56
CA ASP A 179 -12.46 37.44 18.70
C ASP A 179 -13.52 36.63 19.46
N ALA A 180 -14.54 36.16 18.75
CA ALA A 180 -15.41 35.10 19.24
C ALA A 180 -14.73 33.74 19.04
N ALA A 181 -14.25 33.16 20.15
CA ALA A 181 -13.60 31.85 20.19
C ALA A 181 -14.45 30.75 19.49
N PRO A 182 -13.85 29.87 18.66
CA PRO A 182 -14.57 28.76 18.05
C PRO A 182 -14.90 27.71 19.11
N GLN A 183 -16.18 27.37 19.28
CA GLN A 183 -16.57 26.26 20.14
C GLN A 183 -16.13 24.91 19.53
N PRO A 184 -15.69 23.93 20.36
CA PRO A 184 -15.33 22.60 19.89
C PRO A 184 -16.58 21.84 19.45
N GLY A 185 -16.78 21.73 18.14
CA GLY A 185 -17.78 20.85 17.56
C GLY A 185 -17.52 19.40 17.96
N THR A 186 -18.49 18.75 18.60
CA THR A 186 -18.43 17.31 18.85
C THR A 186 -18.42 16.60 17.49
N ARG A 187 -17.39 15.78 17.24
CA ARG A 187 -17.28 14.97 16.01
C ARG A 187 -18.34 13.87 16.04
N ARG A 188 -19.57 14.20 15.68
CA ARG A 188 -20.64 13.24 15.39
C ARG A 188 -20.68 13.03 13.88
N GLY A 189 -20.50 11.81 13.39
CA GLY A 189 -21.08 11.46 12.09
C GLY A 189 -20.43 10.44 11.15
N TYR A 190 -19.27 9.84 11.41
CA TYR A 190 -18.75 8.80 10.48
C TYR A 190 -19.34 7.41 10.73
N GLY A 191 -19.64 7.05 11.98
CA GLY A 191 -20.19 5.73 12.33
C GLY A 191 -21.63 5.50 11.85
N THR A 192 -22.43 6.56 11.76
CA THR A 192 -23.83 6.45 11.31
C THR A 192 -23.93 6.21 9.81
N GLY A 193 -23.08 6.85 9.01
CA GLY A 193 -23.04 6.63 7.56
C GLY A 193 -22.62 5.20 7.21
N PHE A 194 -21.54 4.72 7.82
CA PHE A 194 -21.07 3.34 7.63
C PHE A 194 -22.10 2.30 8.08
N GLY A 195 -22.73 2.52 9.24
CA GLY A 195 -23.79 1.65 9.75
C GLY A 195 -24.98 1.55 8.80
N ILE A 196 -25.44 2.69 8.25
CA ILE A 196 -26.54 2.71 7.27
C ILE A 196 -26.14 1.98 5.98
N SER A 197 -24.93 2.22 5.45
CA SER A 197 -24.45 1.51 4.26
C SER A 197 -24.41 -0.01 4.47
N MET A 198 -23.88 -0.48 5.61
CA MET A 198 -23.84 -1.90 5.93
C MET A 198 -25.24 -2.50 6.03
N LEU A 199 -26.19 -1.78 6.63
CA LEU A 199 -27.58 -2.23 6.78
C LEU A 199 -28.29 -2.32 5.42
N VAL A 200 -28.06 -1.35 4.53
CA VAL A 200 -28.59 -1.36 3.15
C VAL A 200 -28.01 -2.54 2.37
N THR A 201 -26.70 -2.78 2.45
CA THR A 201 -26.08 -3.93 1.79
C THR A 201 -26.63 -5.25 2.33
N ALA A 202 -26.78 -5.38 3.65
CA ALA A 202 -27.37 -6.57 4.25
C ALA A 202 -28.83 -6.79 3.82
N ALA A 203 -29.62 -5.71 3.71
CA ALA A 203 -31.01 -5.77 3.23
C ALA A 203 -31.09 -6.20 1.74
N LEU A 204 -30.22 -5.67 0.88
CA LEU A 204 -30.13 -6.07 -0.53
C LEU A 204 -29.72 -7.55 -0.67
N LEU A 205 -28.75 -8.00 0.14
CA LEU A 205 -28.33 -9.40 0.15
C LEU A 205 -29.44 -10.32 0.65
N ALA A 206 -30.16 -9.92 1.71
CA ALA A 206 -31.31 -10.65 2.21
C ALA A 206 -32.43 -10.73 1.18
N LEU A 207 -32.72 -9.63 0.46
CA LEU A 207 -33.68 -9.61 -0.64
C LEU A 207 -33.26 -10.56 -1.78
N TYR A 208 -31.98 -10.53 -2.15
CA TYR A 208 -31.42 -11.44 -3.16
C TYR A 208 -31.53 -12.91 -2.72
N MET A 209 -31.33 -13.24 -1.45
CA MET A 209 -31.52 -14.61 -0.93
C MET A 209 -33.00 -15.01 -0.82
N ALA A 210 -33.89 -14.04 -0.59
CA ALA A 210 -35.32 -14.27 -0.45
C ALA A 210 -36.06 -14.39 -1.80
N THR A 211 -35.48 -13.97 -2.92
CA THR A 211 -36.09 -14.06 -4.25
C THR A 211 -36.69 -15.42 -4.60
N PRO A 212 -35.99 -16.57 -4.45
CA PRO A 212 -36.57 -17.88 -4.75
C PRO A 212 -37.76 -18.23 -3.83
N MET A 213 -37.73 -17.78 -2.58
CA MET A 213 -38.85 -17.94 -1.65
C MET A 213 -40.05 -17.05 -2.02
N MET A 214 -39.81 -15.86 -2.58
CA MET A 214 -40.88 -14.97 -3.07
C MET A 214 -41.51 -15.48 -4.37
N ALA A 215 -40.70 -16.09 -5.25
CA ALA A 215 -41.19 -16.76 -6.45
C ALA A 215 -42.12 -17.93 -6.09
N ALA A 216 -41.76 -18.74 -5.09
CA ALA A 216 -42.60 -19.84 -4.61
C ALA A 216 -43.94 -19.37 -4.01
N LYS A 217 -44.01 -18.14 -3.51
CA LYS A 217 -45.23 -17.54 -2.93
C LYS A 217 -46.08 -16.76 -3.95
N GLY A 218 -45.65 -16.68 -5.21
CA GLY A 218 -46.40 -16.03 -6.29
C GLY A 218 -46.54 -14.50 -6.14
N LEU A 219 -45.56 -13.84 -5.50
CA LEU A 219 -45.59 -12.38 -5.37
C LEU A 219 -45.46 -11.68 -6.74
N PRO A 220 -46.27 -10.64 -7.02
CA PRO A 220 -46.05 -9.81 -8.21
C PRO A 220 -44.66 -9.15 -8.08
N MET A 221 -43.84 -9.20 -9.14
CA MET A 221 -42.41 -8.82 -9.23
C MET A 221 -41.37 -9.91 -8.94
N ALA A 222 -41.76 -11.10 -8.45
CA ALA A 222 -40.78 -12.17 -8.22
C ALA A 222 -40.07 -12.65 -9.50
N ASP A 223 -40.79 -12.65 -10.62
CA ASP A 223 -40.26 -13.08 -11.92
C ASP A 223 -39.20 -12.11 -12.45
N GLN A 224 -39.45 -10.79 -12.33
CA GLN A 224 -38.47 -9.75 -12.70
C GLN A 224 -37.20 -9.81 -11.84
N LEU A 225 -37.35 -10.01 -10.53
CA LEU A 225 -36.21 -10.15 -9.63
C LEU A 225 -35.40 -11.43 -9.90
N THR A 226 -36.07 -12.50 -10.35
CA THR A 226 -35.42 -13.76 -10.73
C THR A 226 -34.63 -13.58 -12.03
N GLY A 227 -35.16 -12.84 -13.01
CA GLY A 227 -34.43 -12.46 -14.22
C GLY A 227 -33.17 -11.64 -13.93
N LEU A 228 -33.29 -10.58 -13.12
CA LEU A 228 -32.13 -9.77 -12.70
C LEU A 228 -31.08 -10.61 -11.96
N ARG A 229 -31.51 -11.55 -11.11
CA ARG A 229 -30.60 -12.47 -10.42
C ARG A 229 -29.83 -13.35 -11.40
N ALA A 230 -30.51 -13.89 -12.42
CA ALA A 230 -29.87 -14.74 -13.41
C ALA A 230 -28.79 -14.01 -14.21
N GLU A 231 -29.02 -12.74 -14.57
CA GLU A 231 -28.03 -11.89 -15.25
C GLU A 231 -26.78 -11.65 -14.38
N VAL A 232 -26.98 -11.35 -13.09
CA VAL A 232 -25.87 -11.19 -12.13
C VAL A 232 -25.08 -12.49 -11.98
N ASP A 233 -25.75 -13.62 -11.90
CA ASP A 233 -25.11 -14.93 -11.78
C ASP A 233 -24.34 -15.30 -13.05
N GLN A 234 -24.85 -14.96 -14.23
CA GLN A 234 -24.16 -15.15 -15.51
C GLN A 234 -22.90 -14.26 -15.61
N ALA A 235 -23.00 -12.98 -15.21
CA ALA A 235 -21.86 -12.07 -15.18
C ALA A 235 -20.77 -12.54 -14.20
N ARG A 236 -21.17 -13.04 -13.02
CA ARG A 236 -20.25 -13.64 -12.04
C ARG A 236 -19.53 -14.86 -12.62
N GLN A 237 -20.27 -15.76 -13.27
CA GLN A 237 -19.70 -16.96 -13.88
C GLN A 237 -18.71 -16.61 -15.00
N TRP A 238 -19.08 -15.65 -15.86
CA TRP A 238 -18.19 -15.12 -16.89
C TRP A 238 -16.91 -14.52 -16.31
N LEU A 239 -17.02 -13.70 -15.26
CA LEU A 239 -15.86 -13.10 -14.59
C LEU A 239 -14.95 -14.18 -13.97
N SER A 240 -15.56 -15.19 -13.34
CA SER A 240 -14.84 -16.32 -12.74
C SER A 240 -14.07 -17.12 -13.79
N ALA A 241 -14.71 -17.42 -14.93
CA ALA A 241 -14.06 -18.10 -16.05
C ALA A 241 -12.89 -17.28 -16.62
N THR A 242 -13.05 -15.96 -16.73
CA THR A 242 -12.02 -15.08 -17.30
C THR A 242 -10.79 -14.91 -16.38
N LEU A 243 -10.99 -14.97 -15.05
CA LEU A 243 -9.91 -14.82 -14.08
C LEU A 243 -9.14 -16.12 -13.80
N ILE A 244 -9.78 -17.29 -13.95
CA ILE A 244 -9.15 -18.60 -13.75
C ILE A 244 -8.29 -19.01 -14.95
N ASP A 245 -8.60 -18.52 -16.16
CA ASP A 245 -7.89 -18.85 -17.40
C ASP A 245 -6.64 -17.96 -17.65
N ARG A 246 -6.18 -17.20 -16.64
CA ARG A 246 -4.97 -16.36 -16.70
C ARG A 246 -3.98 -16.71 -15.60
#